data_AF-A0A9D3U749-F1
#
_entry.id   AF-A0A9D3U749-F1
#
_cell.length_a   1.000
_cell.length_b   1.000
_cell.length_c   1.000
_cell.angle_alpha   90.00
_cell.angle_beta   90.00
_cell.angle_gamma   90.00
#
_symmetry.space_group_name_H-M   'P 1'
#
loop_
_entity.id
_entity.type
_entity.pdbx_description
1 polymer ?
#
loop_
_entity_poly.entity_id
_entity_poly.type
_entity_poly.pdbx_seq_one_letter_code
_entity_poly.pdbx_strand_id
1 'polypeptide(L)'
;MIPAMIASVETMLEKWKGKEGKEMEVFQEFRFLTSEVISRTAFGSSYLEGEKIFDMLMKLTLIIGRNFYKAKFAIIGKFWRSADEIESDKLEKTIHDSVMKIVKQREEKVMTGEVDSFGHDFLGLLYWQDKARTEVIEVFGNQNPNSEGIAKLKTVTMIINESLRLYPPLNGVVGKAVRDVQLGKLVLPNYLDLNIRFIALHHDPDLWGDDVLLFKPERSAEGIAKATNNNAAAFMPFGLGPRSCVGMSFCNH
;
A
#
# COMPACT_ATOMS: atom_id res chain seq x y z
N MET A 1 4.94 11.46 18.81
CA MET A 1 4.63 10.51 17.72
C MET A 1 5.84 9.63 17.39
N ILE A 2 6.92 10.19 16.81
CA ILE A 2 8.13 9.42 16.43
C ILE A 2 8.70 8.54 17.56
N PRO A 3 8.88 9.01 18.81
CA PRO A 3 9.39 8.14 19.89
C PRO A 3 8.48 6.94 20.20
N ALA A 4 7.15 7.12 20.08
CA ALA A 4 6.20 6.04 20.28
C ALA A 4 6.25 5.03 19.13
N MET A 5 6.41 5.50 17.88
CA MET A 5 6.63 4.64 16.72
C MET A 5 7.91 3.81 16.85
N ILE A 6 9.02 4.45 17.26
CA ILE A 6 10.29 3.77 17.52
C ILE A 6 10.10 2.68 18.58
N ALA A 7 9.50 3.01 19.73
CA ALA A 7 9.28 2.05 20.80
C ALA A 7 8.38 0.87 20.37
N SER A 8 7.38 1.10 19.51
CA SER A 8 6.55 0.03 18.93
C SER A 8 7.36 -0.87 18.00
N VAL A 9 8.21 -0.31 17.15
CA VAL A 9 9.09 -1.08 16.25
C VAL A 9 10.13 -1.86 17.06
N GLU A 10 10.77 -1.25 18.05
CA GLU A 10 11.70 -1.93 18.96
C GLU A 10 11.03 -3.12 19.66
N THR A 11 9.80 -2.94 20.15
CA THR A 11 9.02 -4.03 20.77
C THR A 11 8.80 -5.20 19.79
N MET A 12 8.52 -4.91 18.52
CA MET A 12 8.40 -5.95 17.48
C MET A 12 9.74 -6.63 17.22
N LEU A 13 10.82 -5.87 17.04
CA LEU A 13 12.17 -6.40 16.77
C LEU A 13 12.69 -7.26 17.92
N GLU A 14 12.42 -6.91 19.18
CA GLU A 14 12.74 -7.74 20.35
C GLU A 14 12.02 -9.09 20.30
N LYS A 15 10.76 -9.14 19.86
CA LYS A 15 10.02 -10.41 19.66
C LYS A 15 10.61 -11.26 18.53
N TRP A 16 11.33 -10.65 17.60
CA TRP A 16 11.93 -11.33 16.45
C TRP A 16 13.33 -11.87 16.75
N LYS A 17 14.00 -11.42 17.81
CA LYS A 17 15.29 -11.97 18.24
C LYS A 17 15.20 -13.47 18.50
N GLY A 18 16.16 -14.24 17.99
CA GLY A 18 16.17 -15.70 18.15
C GLY A 18 15.22 -16.45 17.19
N LYS A 19 14.61 -15.74 16.24
CA LYS A 19 13.81 -16.32 15.14
C LYS A 19 14.55 -16.31 13.79
N GLU A 20 15.86 -16.12 13.79
CA GLU A 20 16.65 -16.05 12.55
C GLU A 20 16.49 -17.35 11.73
N GLY A 21 16.17 -17.19 10.43
CA GLY A 21 15.95 -18.32 9.52
C GLY A 21 14.65 -19.08 9.72
N LYS A 22 13.75 -18.64 10.60
CA LYS A 22 12.42 -19.23 10.78
C LYS A 22 11.37 -18.47 9.97
N GLU A 23 10.46 -19.22 9.35
CA GLU A 23 9.28 -18.64 8.71
C GLU A 23 8.38 -17.96 9.75
N MET A 24 7.74 -16.87 9.33
CA MET A 24 6.90 -16.05 10.19
C MET A 24 5.72 -15.51 9.40
N GLU A 25 4.56 -15.49 10.04
CA GLU A 25 3.37 -14.84 9.51
C GLU A 25 3.52 -13.32 9.74
N VAL A 26 3.92 -12.59 8.70
CA VAL A 26 4.25 -11.15 8.78
C VAL A 26 2.99 -10.29 8.94
N PHE A 27 1.83 -10.76 8.49
CA PHE A 27 0.59 -10.00 8.55
C PHE A 27 0.10 -9.79 9.99
N GLN A 28 0.19 -10.80 10.87
CA GLN A 28 -0.12 -10.69 12.28
C GLN A 28 0.86 -9.76 13.00
N GLU A 29 2.15 -9.87 12.68
CA GLU A 29 3.18 -8.99 13.25
C GLU A 29 2.94 -7.53 12.88
N PHE A 30 2.64 -7.24 11.61
CA PHE A 30 2.35 -5.88 11.14
C PHE A 30 1.01 -5.36 11.62
N ARG A 31 0.01 -6.23 11.78
CA ARG A 31 -1.26 -5.88 12.43
C ARG A 31 -1.01 -5.43 13.87
N PHE A 32 -0.25 -6.22 14.64
CA PHE A 32 0.11 -5.88 16.01
C PHE A 32 0.90 -4.58 16.06
N LEU A 33 1.94 -4.43 15.23
CA LEU A 33 2.75 -3.22 15.15
C LEU A 33 1.89 -1.98 14.87
N THR A 34 1.04 -2.04 13.84
CA THR A 34 0.18 -0.91 13.45
C THR A 34 -0.76 -0.52 14.58
N SER A 35 -1.35 -1.51 15.25
CA SER A 35 -2.23 -1.24 16.40
C SER A 35 -1.46 -0.69 17.61
N GLU A 36 -0.25 -1.18 17.90
CA GLU A 36 0.64 -0.60 18.92
C GLU A 36 0.98 0.87 18.61
N VAL A 37 1.35 1.18 17.37
CA VAL A 37 1.69 2.54 16.95
C VAL A 37 0.47 3.46 17.15
N ILE A 38 -0.72 3.07 16.67
CA ILE A 38 -1.93 3.88 16.85
C ILE A 38 -2.26 4.04 18.33
N SER A 39 -2.24 2.95 19.12
CA SER A 39 -2.55 3.04 20.55
C SER A 39 -1.63 4.00 21.30
N ARG A 40 -0.31 3.88 21.11
CA ARG A 40 0.65 4.73 21.83
C ARG A 40 0.60 6.18 21.37
N THR A 41 0.36 6.42 20.08
CA THR A 41 0.37 7.77 19.51
C THR A 41 -0.95 8.52 19.71
N ALA A 42 -2.08 7.84 19.57
CA ALA A 42 -3.41 8.45 19.64
C ALA A 42 -4.00 8.44 21.04
N PHE A 43 -3.74 7.39 21.83
CA PHE A 43 -4.35 7.19 23.15
C PHE A 43 -3.32 7.22 24.29
N GLY A 44 -2.02 7.26 23.99
CA GLY A 44 -0.97 7.19 25.02
C GLY A 44 -0.90 5.84 25.75
N SER A 45 -1.55 4.81 25.21
CA SER A 45 -1.72 3.49 25.82
C SER A 45 -1.05 2.39 25.00
N SER A 46 -0.93 1.19 25.56
CA SER A 46 -0.49 0.01 24.81
C SER A 46 -1.64 -0.62 24.02
N TYR A 47 -1.33 -1.39 22.97
CA TYR A 47 -2.32 -2.21 22.26
C TYR A 47 -3.08 -3.14 23.19
N LEU A 48 -2.42 -3.67 24.23
CA LEU A 48 -3.03 -4.57 25.21
C LEU A 48 -4.24 -3.93 25.92
N GLU A 49 -4.27 -2.60 26.06
CA GLU A 49 -5.40 -1.87 26.65
C GLU A 49 -6.56 -1.65 25.66
N GLY A 50 -6.29 -1.68 24.35
CA GLY A 50 -7.25 -1.41 23.27
C GLY A 50 -7.60 -2.59 22.36
N GLU A 51 -7.04 -3.78 22.60
CA GLU A 51 -7.08 -4.97 21.73
C GLU A 51 -8.49 -5.29 21.23
N LYS A 52 -9.47 -5.29 22.15
CA LYS A 52 -10.86 -5.59 21.84
C LYS A 52 -11.46 -4.60 20.82
N ILE A 53 -11.09 -3.33 20.87
CA ILE A 53 -11.59 -2.30 19.94
C ILE A 53 -11.04 -2.54 18.55
N PHE A 54 -9.73 -2.78 18.42
CA PHE A 54 -9.11 -3.05 17.12
C PHE A 54 -9.63 -4.34 16.48
N ASP A 55 -9.89 -5.38 17.26
CA ASP A 55 -10.51 -6.60 16.78
C ASP A 55 -11.94 -6.39 16.27
N MET A 56 -12.72 -5.57 16.98
CA MET A 56 -14.05 -5.16 16.52
C MET A 56 -13.98 -4.34 15.24
N LEU A 57 -13.04 -3.40 15.13
CA LEU A 57 -12.82 -2.59 13.93
C LEU A 57 -12.41 -3.46 12.73
N MET A 58 -11.51 -4.43 12.92
CA MET A 58 -11.08 -5.35 11.85
C MET A 58 -12.26 -6.19 11.35
N LYS A 59 -13.06 -6.75 12.29
CA LYS A 59 -14.29 -7.47 11.94
C LYS A 59 -15.26 -6.57 11.17
N LEU A 60 -15.42 -5.32 11.58
CA LEU A 60 -16.27 -4.36 10.89
C LEU A 60 -15.77 -4.06 9.47
N THR A 61 -14.47 -3.82 9.28
CA THR A 61 -13.86 -3.60 7.96
C THR A 61 -14.07 -4.80 7.03
N LEU A 62 -13.90 -6.03 7.53
CA LEU A 62 -14.18 -7.24 6.77
C LEU A 62 -15.66 -7.35 6.36
N ILE A 63 -16.58 -6.99 7.26
CA ILE A 63 -18.03 -6.98 6.97
C ILE A 63 -18.34 -5.91 5.90
N ILE A 64 -17.79 -4.71 6.03
CA ILE A 64 -17.96 -3.63 5.06
C ILE A 64 -17.46 -4.07 3.69
N GLY A 65 -16.24 -4.63 3.61
CA GLY A 65 -15.67 -5.13 2.36
C GLY A 65 -16.52 -6.22 1.71
N ARG A 66 -16.96 -7.23 2.48
CA ARG A 66 -17.85 -8.30 1.98
C ARG A 66 -19.19 -7.78 1.48
N ASN A 67 -19.73 -6.74 2.11
CA ASN A 67 -21.00 -6.14 1.71
C ASN A 67 -20.83 -5.18 0.52
N PHE A 68 -19.66 -4.57 0.35
CA PHE A 68 -19.34 -3.68 -0.77
C PHE A 68 -19.36 -4.43 -2.12
N TYR A 69 -18.88 -5.67 -2.15
CA TYR A 69 -18.87 -6.52 -3.36
C TYR A 69 -20.14 -7.36 -3.56
N LYS A 70 -21.06 -7.37 -2.58
CA LYS A 70 -22.39 -7.95 -2.78
C LYS A 70 -23.25 -6.95 -3.53
N ALA A 71 -23.27 -7.04 -4.85
CA ALA A 71 -24.39 -6.54 -5.62
C ALA A 71 -25.66 -7.19 -5.07
N LYS A 72 -26.54 -6.41 -4.43
CA LYS A 72 -27.87 -6.90 -4.06
C LYS A 72 -28.68 -7.08 -5.35
N PHE A 73 -28.53 -8.23 -5.99
CA PHE A 73 -29.56 -8.72 -6.89
C PHE A 73 -30.71 -9.20 -6.01
N ALA A 74 -31.72 -8.34 -5.90
CA ALA A 74 -32.96 -8.68 -5.23
C ALA A 74 -33.73 -9.70 -6.06
N ILE A 75 -33.35 -11.00 -6.02
CA ILE A 75 -34.28 -12.16 -6.08
C ILE A 75 -33.59 -13.55 -6.05
N ILE A 76 -32.32 -13.79 -6.41
CA ILE A 76 -31.71 -15.15 -6.26
C ILE A 76 -30.25 -15.08 -5.81
N GLY A 77 -29.96 -15.70 -4.67
CA GLY A 77 -28.60 -15.72 -4.11
C GLY A 77 -28.45 -16.70 -2.95
N LYS A 78 -28.73 -17.98 -3.21
CA LYS A 78 -28.28 -19.09 -2.36
C LYS A 78 -27.82 -20.23 -3.25
N PHE A 79 -26.70 -20.83 -2.83
CA PHE A 79 -25.94 -21.96 -3.40
C PHE A 79 -24.91 -21.56 -4.45
N TRP A 80 -23.62 -21.58 -4.06
CA TRP A 80 -22.53 -22.39 -4.63
C TRP A 80 -21.18 -22.01 -3.98
N ARG A 81 -20.44 -23.01 -3.48
CA ARG A 81 -18.97 -23.01 -3.32
C ARG A 81 -18.49 -24.11 -4.27
N SER A 82 -17.69 -23.75 -5.27
CA SER A 82 -17.26 -24.59 -6.38
C SER A 82 -15.88 -25.20 -6.15
N ALA A 83 -15.52 -26.15 -7.02
CA ALA A 83 -14.23 -26.81 -7.15
C ALA A 83 -13.00 -25.88 -7.19
N ASP A 84 -13.22 -24.57 -7.34
CA ASP A 84 -12.25 -23.47 -7.36
C ASP A 84 -11.34 -23.41 -6.11
N GLU A 85 -11.83 -23.85 -4.94
CA GLU A 85 -11.02 -23.89 -3.71
C GLU A 85 -9.94 -24.99 -3.73
N ILE A 86 -10.16 -26.07 -4.48
CA ILE A 86 -9.18 -27.17 -4.65
C ILE A 86 -8.20 -26.85 -5.80
N GLU A 87 -8.65 -26.07 -6.78
CA GLU A 87 -7.82 -25.60 -7.90
C GLU A 87 -6.78 -24.55 -7.44
N SER A 88 -7.12 -23.74 -6.43
CA SER A 88 -6.23 -22.74 -5.82
C SER A 88 -4.92 -23.33 -5.30
N ASP A 89 -4.97 -24.44 -4.54
CA ASP A 89 -3.79 -25.06 -3.92
C ASP A 89 -2.85 -25.69 -4.97
N LYS A 90 -3.43 -26.15 -6.09
CA LYS A 90 -2.67 -26.74 -7.21
C LYS A 90 -2.01 -25.65 -8.08
N LEU A 91 -2.70 -24.51 -8.20
CA LEU A 91 -2.20 -23.33 -8.90
C LEU A 91 -1.03 -22.69 -8.14
N GLU A 92 -1.09 -22.62 -6.81
CA GLU A 92 -0.01 -22.09 -5.96
C GLU A 92 1.31 -22.83 -6.16
N LYS A 93 1.28 -24.16 -6.17
CA LYS A 93 2.47 -25.00 -6.41
C LYS A 93 3.04 -24.83 -7.82
N THR A 94 2.15 -24.68 -8.81
CA THR A 94 2.55 -24.46 -10.21
C THR A 94 3.16 -23.06 -10.40
N ILE A 95 2.64 -22.07 -9.70
CA ILE A 95 3.19 -20.70 -9.65
C ILE A 95 4.60 -20.74 -9.06
N HIS A 96 4.79 -21.40 -7.91
CA HIS A 96 6.10 -21.55 -7.27
C HIS A 96 7.17 -22.11 -8.22
N ASP A 97 6.87 -23.24 -8.88
CA ASP A 97 7.83 -23.92 -9.76
C ASP A 97 8.13 -23.11 -11.03
N SER A 98 7.13 -22.39 -11.55
CA SER A 98 7.30 -21.49 -12.70
C SER A 98 8.19 -20.30 -12.36
N VAL A 99 8.02 -19.71 -11.17
CA VAL A 99 8.85 -18.61 -10.67
C VAL A 99 10.32 -19.06 -10.53
N MET A 100 10.57 -20.23 -9.94
CA MET A 100 11.94 -20.74 -9.76
C MET A 100 12.67 -21.01 -11.07
N LYS A 101 11.95 -21.41 -12.13
CA LYS A 101 12.54 -21.58 -13.46
C LYS A 101 12.96 -20.25 -14.10
N ILE A 102 12.14 -19.21 -13.91
CA ILE A 102 12.42 -17.85 -14.42
C ILE A 102 13.65 -17.25 -13.72
N VAL A 103 13.82 -17.50 -12.42
CA VAL A 103 14.99 -17.03 -11.63
C VAL A 103 16.29 -17.59 -12.21
N LYS A 104 16.38 -18.91 -12.40
CA LYS A 104 17.61 -19.55 -12.93
C LYS A 104 18.02 -19.06 -14.31
N GLN A 105 17.05 -18.85 -15.20
CA GLN A 105 17.31 -18.38 -16.56
C GLN A 105 17.82 -16.93 -16.62
N ARG A 106 17.52 -16.12 -15.59
CA ARG A 106 17.95 -14.71 -15.53
C ARG A 106 19.31 -14.55 -14.88
N GLU A 107 19.63 -15.37 -13.88
CA GLU A 107 20.99 -15.47 -13.35
C GLU A 107 21.98 -15.75 -14.47
N GLU A 108 21.67 -16.69 -15.37
CA GLU A 108 22.51 -16.98 -16.53
C GLU A 108 22.69 -15.76 -17.44
N LYS A 109 21.60 -15.06 -17.79
CA LYS A 109 21.64 -13.93 -18.74
C LYS A 109 22.35 -12.68 -18.21
N VAL A 110 22.29 -12.44 -16.90
CA VAL A 110 23.04 -11.34 -16.28
C VAL A 110 24.51 -11.71 -16.15
N MET A 111 24.83 -12.97 -15.82
CA MET A 111 26.22 -13.45 -15.77
C MET A 111 26.89 -13.46 -17.15
N THR A 112 26.13 -13.60 -18.23
CA THR A 112 26.62 -13.51 -19.62
C THR A 112 26.62 -12.08 -20.18
N GLY A 113 26.11 -11.08 -19.44
CA GLY A 113 26.07 -9.68 -19.88
C GLY A 113 25.04 -9.36 -20.96
N GLU A 114 23.98 -10.18 -21.12
CA GLU A 114 22.94 -10.00 -22.15
C GLU A 114 21.87 -8.95 -21.78
N VAL A 115 21.77 -8.55 -20.50
CA VAL A 115 20.73 -7.61 -20.02
C VAL A 115 21.32 -6.69 -18.95
N ASP A 116 20.99 -5.40 -19.03
CA ASP A 116 21.57 -4.35 -18.17
C ASP A 116 20.92 -4.23 -16.78
N SER A 117 19.82 -4.94 -16.52
CA SER A 117 19.00 -4.79 -15.30
C SER A 117 18.22 -6.05 -14.95
N PHE A 118 17.97 -6.24 -13.64
CA PHE A 118 17.28 -7.40 -13.07
C PHE A 118 15.73 -7.37 -13.18
N GLY A 119 15.13 -6.30 -13.71
CA GLY A 119 13.68 -6.20 -13.97
C GLY A 119 12.86 -5.55 -12.85
N HIS A 120 11.53 -5.46 -13.04
CA HIS A 120 10.55 -4.81 -12.14
C HIS A 120 9.74 -5.82 -11.29
N ASP A 121 10.22 -7.05 -11.18
CA ASP A 121 9.65 -8.14 -10.39
C ASP A 121 10.26 -8.19 -8.98
N PHE A 122 10.10 -9.30 -8.25
CA PHE A 122 10.59 -9.45 -6.88
C PHE A 122 12.08 -9.12 -6.73
N LEU A 123 12.93 -9.39 -7.73
CA LEU A 123 14.35 -9.03 -7.68
C LEU A 123 14.56 -7.51 -7.84
N GLY A 124 13.72 -6.84 -8.64
CA GLY A 124 13.65 -5.39 -8.68
C GLY A 124 13.21 -4.77 -7.36
N LEU A 125 12.28 -5.41 -6.64
CA LEU A 125 11.90 -4.99 -5.29
C LEU A 125 13.06 -5.13 -4.29
N LEU A 126 13.88 -6.17 -4.40
CA LEU A 126 15.09 -6.32 -3.59
C LEU A 126 16.13 -5.23 -3.87
N TYR A 127 16.28 -4.79 -5.12
CA TYR A 127 17.12 -3.64 -5.45
C TYR A 127 16.64 -2.35 -4.76
N TRP A 128 15.34 -2.07 -4.79
CA TRP A 128 14.77 -0.93 -4.08
C TRP A 128 14.89 -1.03 -2.57
N GLN A 129 14.76 -2.24 -2.02
CA GLN A 129 14.99 -2.51 -0.61
C GLN A 129 16.44 -2.19 -0.22
N ASP A 130 17.42 -2.60 -1.02
CA ASP A 130 18.83 -2.30 -0.77
C ASP A 130 19.10 -0.79 -0.83
N LYS A 131 18.60 -0.10 -1.87
CA LYS A 131 18.71 1.36 -1.99
C LYS A 131 18.10 2.09 -0.79
N ALA A 132 16.91 1.67 -0.36
CA ALA A 132 16.26 2.24 0.83
C ALA A 132 17.09 1.98 2.10
N ARG A 133 17.65 0.78 2.26
CA ARG A 133 18.52 0.43 3.38
C ARG A 133 19.78 1.29 3.39
N THR A 134 20.45 1.44 2.26
CA THR A 134 21.63 2.31 2.13
C THR A 134 21.31 3.75 2.50
N GLU A 135 20.22 4.31 1.96
CA GLU A 135 19.78 5.68 2.28
C GLU A 135 19.53 5.86 3.78
N VAL A 136 18.84 4.92 4.42
CA VAL A 136 18.58 4.96 5.87
C VAL A 136 19.88 4.91 6.67
N ILE A 137 20.83 4.04 6.29
CA ILE A 137 22.14 3.93 6.95
C ILE A 137 22.96 5.22 6.76
N GLU A 138 22.95 5.81 5.57
CA GLU A 138 23.67 7.06 5.29
C GLU A 138 23.12 8.24 6.09
N VAL A 139 21.79 8.32 6.24
CA VAL A 139 21.12 9.42 6.93
C VAL A 139 21.20 9.28 8.46
N PHE A 140 21.05 8.07 9.00
CA PHE A 140 20.93 7.86 10.45
C PHE A 140 22.11 7.13 11.07
N GLY A 141 22.88 6.34 10.31
CA GLY A 141 23.91 5.46 10.85
C GLY A 141 23.34 4.53 11.91
N ASN A 142 23.85 4.66 13.14
CA ASN A 142 23.39 3.90 14.32
C ASN A 142 22.41 4.69 15.21
N GLN A 143 21.93 5.85 14.76
CA GLN A 143 21.01 6.70 15.53
C GLN A 143 19.56 6.36 15.23
N ASN A 144 18.69 6.61 16.21
CA ASN A 144 17.25 6.47 16.01
C ASN A 144 16.70 7.53 15.03
N PRO A 145 15.69 7.18 14.21
CA PRO A 145 15.07 8.13 13.29
C PRO A 145 14.52 9.38 13.99
N ASN A 146 14.63 10.53 13.31
CA ASN A 146 14.07 11.79 13.77
C ASN A 146 13.42 12.53 12.59
N SER A 147 12.62 13.56 12.89
CA SER A 147 11.82 14.26 11.87
C SER A 147 12.67 14.88 10.76
N GLU A 148 13.86 15.38 11.08
CA GLU A 148 14.73 16.03 10.10
C GLU A 148 15.36 15.00 9.15
N GLY A 149 15.80 13.86 9.68
CA GLY A 149 16.34 12.78 8.87
C GLY A 149 15.27 12.11 8.00
N ILE A 150 14.05 11.92 8.53
CA ILE A 150 12.94 11.33 7.76
C ILE A 150 12.62 12.18 6.52
N ALA A 151 12.63 13.52 6.66
CA ALA A 151 12.43 14.43 5.54
C ALA A 151 13.52 14.34 4.45
N LYS A 152 14.66 13.71 4.73
CA LYS A 152 15.78 13.50 3.78
C LYS A 152 15.71 12.16 3.04
N LEU A 153 14.82 11.23 3.45
CA LEU A 153 14.68 9.89 2.86
C LEU A 153 13.92 9.93 1.51
N LYS A 154 14.60 10.38 0.45
CA LYS A 154 13.99 10.56 -0.87
C LYS A 154 13.60 9.22 -1.51
N THR A 155 14.46 8.22 -1.41
CA THR A 155 14.27 6.88 -1.97
C THR A 155 13.11 6.18 -1.28
N VAL A 156 13.08 6.20 0.05
CA VAL A 156 11.95 5.64 0.82
C VAL A 156 10.64 6.34 0.44
N THR A 157 10.65 7.67 0.32
CA THR A 157 9.47 8.44 -0.09
C THR A 157 8.97 8.03 -1.48
N MET A 158 9.88 7.86 -2.44
CA MET A 158 9.56 7.39 -3.80
C MET A 158 8.92 6.00 -3.80
N ILE A 159 9.47 5.07 -3.01
CA ILE A 159 8.94 3.70 -2.85
C ILE A 159 7.52 3.73 -2.25
N ILE A 160 7.31 4.52 -1.19
CA ILE A 160 5.99 4.66 -0.54
C ILE A 160 4.97 5.23 -1.53
N ASN A 161 5.32 6.30 -2.24
CA ASN A 161 4.41 6.93 -3.20
C ASN A 161 3.98 5.95 -4.31
N GLU A 162 4.93 5.21 -4.87
CA GLU A 162 4.63 4.26 -5.94
C GLU A 162 3.84 3.05 -5.44
N SER A 163 4.10 2.60 -4.20
CA SER A 163 3.31 1.58 -3.53
C SER A 163 1.86 2.03 -3.32
N LEU A 164 1.66 3.26 -2.85
CA LEU A 164 0.33 3.85 -2.65
C LEU A 164 -0.42 4.10 -3.96
N ARG A 165 0.29 4.32 -5.08
CA ARG A 165 -0.31 4.47 -6.41
C ARG A 165 -0.82 3.13 -6.95
N LEU A 166 0.04 2.11 -6.94
CA LEU A 166 -0.30 0.80 -7.51
C LEU A 166 -1.24 -0.01 -6.60
N TYR A 167 -1.05 0.12 -5.29
CA TYR A 167 -1.77 -0.66 -4.28
C TYR A 167 -2.37 0.26 -3.20
N PRO A 168 -3.28 1.18 -3.56
CA PRO A 168 -3.88 2.09 -2.59
C PRO A 168 -4.71 1.29 -1.56
N PRO A 169 -4.66 1.63 -0.27
CA PRO A 169 -5.47 0.97 0.76
C PRO A 169 -6.99 1.06 0.51
N LEU A 170 -7.43 2.09 -0.22
CA LEU A 170 -8.81 2.30 -0.64
C LEU A 170 -8.88 2.51 -2.15
N ASN A 171 -9.76 1.77 -2.83
CA ASN A 171 -9.94 1.85 -4.28
C ASN A 171 -10.68 3.11 -4.76
N GLY A 172 -11.28 3.87 -3.83
CA GLY A 172 -12.06 5.05 -4.12
C GLY A 172 -12.97 5.45 -2.95
N VAL A 173 -13.66 6.57 -3.13
CA VAL A 173 -14.62 7.12 -2.16
C VAL A 173 -15.92 7.51 -2.86
N VAL A 174 -17.00 7.55 -2.09
CA VAL A 174 -18.30 8.04 -2.57
C VAL A 174 -18.51 9.45 -2.04
N GLY A 175 -18.60 10.42 -2.95
CA GLY A 175 -19.12 11.76 -2.67
C GLY A 175 -20.62 11.82 -2.93
N LYS A 176 -21.31 12.80 -2.34
CA LYS A 176 -22.73 13.06 -2.62
C LYS A 176 -22.92 14.52 -3.01
N ALA A 177 -23.60 14.76 -4.12
CA ALA A 177 -24.08 16.08 -4.46
C ALA A 177 -25.18 16.49 -3.47
N VAL A 178 -24.95 17.55 -2.69
CA VAL A 178 -25.94 18.07 -1.70
C VAL A 178 -26.88 19.14 -2.27
N ARG A 179 -26.64 19.50 -3.53
CA ARG A 179 -27.40 20.43 -4.36
C ARG A 179 -27.03 20.17 -5.82
N ASP A 180 -27.72 20.81 -6.74
CA ASP A 180 -27.32 20.78 -8.14
C ASP A 180 -25.94 21.43 -8.30
N VAL A 181 -25.03 20.72 -8.98
CA VAL A 181 -23.63 21.13 -9.17
C VAL A 181 -23.25 20.99 -10.64
N GLN A 182 -22.71 22.07 -11.22
CA GLN A 182 -22.08 22.01 -12.54
C GLN A 182 -20.66 21.43 -12.40
N LEU A 183 -20.38 20.29 -13.04
CA LEU A 183 -19.06 19.69 -13.13
C LEU A 183 -18.62 19.64 -14.60
N GLY A 184 -17.76 20.58 -15.00
CA GLY A 184 -17.39 20.76 -16.39
C GLY A 184 -18.61 21.04 -17.26
N LYS A 185 -18.93 20.14 -18.20
CA LYS A 185 -20.12 20.24 -19.07
C LYS A 185 -21.36 19.53 -18.50
N LEU A 186 -21.23 18.84 -17.36
CA LEU A 186 -22.30 18.04 -16.78
C LEU A 186 -23.00 18.79 -15.64
N VAL A 187 -24.32 18.66 -15.56
CA VAL A 187 -25.12 19.07 -14.40
C VAL A 187 -25.37 17.84 -13.55
N LEU A 188 -24.87 17.83 -12.33
CA LEU A 188 -25.08 16.78 -11.35
C LEU A 188 -26.26 17.17 -10.46
N PRO A 189 -27.38 16.45 -10.51
CA PRO A 189 -28.54 16.77 -9.68
C PRO A 189 -28.25 16.51 -8.20
N ASN A 190 -29.01 17.21 -7.35
CA ASN A 190 -29.01 16.98 -5.92
C ASN A 190 -29.26 15.50 -5.57
N TYR A 191 -28.60 15.02 -4.52
CA TYR A 191 -28.60 13.65 -4.01
C TYR A 191 -27.96 12.59 -4.91
N LEU A 192 -27.31 12.96 -6.01
CA LEU A 192 -26.53 12.02 -6.80
C LEU A 192 -25.26 11.58 -6.05
N ASP A 193 -25.06 10.26 -5.96
CA ASP A 193 -23.81 9.66 -5.47
C ASP A 193 -22.75 9.65 -6.60
N LEU A 194 -21.56 10.15 -6.28
CA LEU A 194 -20.42 10.25 -7.16
C LEU A 194 -19.33 9.31 -6.67
N ASN A 195 -19.02 8.27 -7.46
CA ASN A 195 -17.94 7.35 -7.16
C ASN A 195 -16.62 7.89 -7.72
N ILE A 196 -15.72 8.34 -6.84
CA ILE A 196 -14.38 8.78 -7.20
C ILE A 196 -13.44 7.57 -7.07
N ARG A 197 -12.99 7.03 -8.20
CA ARG A 197 -12.17 5.81 -8.25
C ARG A 197 -10.68 6.19 -8.28
N PHE A 198 -10.01 6.07 -7.13
CA PHE A 198 -8.58 6.34 -7.01
C PHE A 198 -7.78 5.42 -7.92
N ILE A 199 -8.10 4.12 -7.89
CA ILE A 199 -7.38 3.10 -8.66
C ILE A 199 -7.43 3.35 -10.17
N ALA A 200 -8.52 3.94 -10.67
CA ALA A 200 -8.66 4.25 -12.09
C ALA A 200 -7.75 5.43 -12.47
N LEU A 201 -7.75 6.49 -11.66
CA LEU A 201 -6.87 7.65 -11.85
C LEU A 201 -5.39 7.29 -11.69
N HIS A 202 -5.05 6.41 -10.75
CA HIS A 202 -3.69 5.94 -10.49
C HIS A 202 -3.14 5.02 -11.58
N HIS A 203 -4.02 4.40 -12.38
CA HIS A 203 -3.66 3.49 -13.46
C HIS A 203 -3.98 4.05 -14.87
N ASP A 204 -4.26 5.34 -14.96
CA ASP A 204 -4.56 6.00 -16.24
C ASP A 204 -3.27 6.30 -17.02
N PRO A 205 -3.04 5.66 -18.19
CA PRO A 205 -1.83 5.90 -18.98
C PRO A 205 -1.75 7.33 -19.54
N ASP A 206 -2.87 8.04 -19.71
CA ASP A 206 -2.84 9.44 -20.18
C ASP A 206 -2.26 10.39 -19.12
N LEU A 207 -2.34 9.99 -17.85
CA LEU A 207 -1.83 10.74 -16.71
C LEU A 207 -0.42 10.28 -16.32
N TRP A 208 -0.14 8.98 -16.39
CA TRP A 208 1.06 8.37 -15.81
C TRP A 208 2.04 7.80 -16.85
N GLY A 209 1.66 7.71 -18.12
CA GLY A 209 2.43 7.12 -19.21
C GLY A 209 2.18 5.62 -19.42
N ASP A 210 2.73 5.06 -20.50
CA ASP A 210 2.50 3.67 -20.89
C ASP A 210 3.05 2.64 -19.90
N ASP A 211 4.05 3.04 -19.08
CA ASP A 211 4.63 2.22 -18.03
C ASP A 211 3.84 2.28 -16.71
N VAL A 212 2.58 2.72 -16.74
CA VAL A 212 1.73 2.94 -15.56
C VAL A 212 1.51 1.68 -14.70
N LEU A 213 1.57 0.49 -15.30
CA LEU A 213 1.43 -0.77 -14.55
C LEU A 213 2.76 -1.25 -13.94
N LEU A 214 3.88 -0.57 -14.21
CA LEU A 214 5.18 -0.93 -13.66
C LEU A 214 5.39 -0.24 -12.31
N PHE A 215 6.00 -0.96 -11.37
CA PHE A 215 6.51 -0.38 -10.12
C PHE A 215 7.79 0.40 -10.40
N LYS A 216 7.67 1.73 -10.50
CA LYS A 216 8.76 2.65 -10.85
C LYS A 216 8.86 3.81 -9.86
N PRO A 217 9.51 3.62 -8.69
CA PRO A 217 9.64 4.66 -7.65
C PRO A 217 10.16 6.01 -8.16
N GLU A 218 11.11 6.02 -9.10
CA GLU A 218 11.72 7.24 -9.63
C GLU A 218 10.73 8.14 -10.37
N ARG A 219 9.54 7.64 -10.70
CA ARG A 219 8.49 8.45 -11.32
C ARG A 219 8.21 9.72 -10.53
N SER A 220 8.32 9.66 -9.20
CA SER A 220 8.09 10.79 -8.30
C SER A 220 9.36 11.56 -7.91
N ALA A 221 10.52 11.26 -8.51
CA ALA A 221 11.80 11.89 -8.16
C ALA A 221 11.80 13.42 -8.35
N GLU A 222 11.09 13.90 -9.37
CA GLU A 222 10.92 15.33 -9.66
C GLU A 222 9.60 15.89 -9.13
N GLY A 223 8.94 15.15 -8.24
CA GLY A 223 7.67 15.51 -7.63
C GLY A 223 6.46 14.92 -8.36
N ILE A 224 5.39 14.76 -7.58
CA ILE A 224 4.13 14.16 -8.04
C ILE A 224 3.50 14.91 -9.21
N ALA A 225 3.56 16.25 -9.22
CA ALA A 225 3.00 17.02 -10.33
C ALA A 225 3.63 16.64 -11.67
N LYS A 226 4.96 16.48 -11.73
CA LYS A 226 5.64 16.07 -12.95
C LYS A 226 5.29 14.62 -13.32
N ALA A 227 5.18 13.75 -12.31
CA ALA A 227 4.81 12.34 -12.46
C ALA A 227 3.43 12.12 -13.10
N THR A 228 2.52 13.09 -12.97
CA THR A 228 1.11 12.98 -13.36
C THR A 228 0.71 13.95 -14.49
N ASN A 229 1.64 14.23 -15.42
CA ASN A 229 1.40 15.16 -16.52
C ASN A 229 0.88 16.54 -16.06
N ASN A 230 1.48 17.07 -14.99
CA ASN A 230 1.12 18.33 -14.32
C ASN A 230 -0.27 18.34 -13.65
N ASN A 231 -0.90 17.18 -13.48
CA ASN A 231 -2.16 17.04 -12.75
C ASN A 231 -1.95 16.35 -11.41
N ALA A 232 -1.43 17.07 -10.41
CA ALA A 232 -1.13 16.49 -9.09
C ALA A 232 -2.37 15.87 -8.40
N ALA A 233 -3.59 16.29 -8.75
CA ALA A 233 -4.83 15.74 -8.24
C ALA A 233 -5.08 14.28 -8.67
N ALA A 234 -4.38 13.79 -9.70
CA ALA A 234 -4.40 12.39 -10.11
C ALA A 234 -3.77 11.46 -9.06
N PHE A 235 -2.88 11.96 -8.21
CA PHE A 235 -2.30 11.19 -7.11
C PHE A 235 -3.03 11.49 -5.80
N MET A 236 -4.09 10.73 -5.52
CA MET A 236 -4.93 10.93 -4.34
C MET A 236 -5.13 9.68 -3.46
N PRO A 237 -4.06 8.99 -3.01
CA PRO A 237 -4.20 7.78 -2.19
C PRO A 237 -4.91 8.01 -0.85
N PHE A 238 -4.96 9.26 -0.39
CA PHE A 238 -5.64 9.69 0.84
C PHE A 238 -6.86 10.58 0.57
N GLY A 239 -7.37 10.58 -0.66
CA GLY A 239 -8.40 11.50 -1.12
C GLY A 239 -7.88 12.94 -1.29
N LEU A 240 -8.78 13.83 -1.71
CA LEU A 240 -8.47 15.25 -1.95
C LEU A 240 -9.62 16.14 -1.45
N GLY A 241 -9.28 17.37 -1.06
CA GLY A 241 -10.25 18.37 -0.63
C GLY A 241 -10.61 18.31 0.86
N PRO A 242 -11.73 18.92 1.29
CA PRO A 242 -12.08 19.12 2.70
C PRO A 242 -12.33 17.83 3.50
N ARG A 243 -12.51 16.71 2.82
CA ARG A 243 -12.75 15.38 3.40
C ARG A 243 -11.59 14.41 3.11
N SER A 244 -10.42 14.94 2.78
CA SER A 244 -9.18 14.16 2.71
C SER A 244 -8.86 13.51 4.06
N CYS A 245 -8.10 12.42 4.01
CA CYS A 245 -7.78 11.65 5.21
C CYS A 245 -7.04 12.51 6.23
N VAL A 246 -7.63 12.66 7.42
CA VAL A 246 -7.01 13.38 8.54
C VAL A 246 -5.72 12.71 9.02
N GLY A 247 -5.58 11.39 8.79
CA GLY A 247 -4.40 10.60 9.15
C GLY A 247 -3.27 10.61 8.12
N MET A 248 -3.40 11.35 7.00
CA MET A 248 -2.40 11.33 5.92
C MET A 248 -0.98 11.60 6.41
N SER A 249 -0.78 12.65 7.21
CA SER A 249 0.55 12.98 7.74
C SER A 249 1.08 11.88 8.65
N PHE A 250 0.23 11.26 9.46
CA PHE A 250 0.60 10.17 10.35
C PHE A 250 1.02 8.90 9.58
N CYS A 251 0.32 8.56 8.49
CA CYS A 251 0.64 7.38 7.69
C CYS A 251 1.92 7.54 6.85
N ASN A 252 2.29 8.78 6.49
CA ASN A 252 3.47 9.07 5.69
C ASN A 252 4.76 9.30 6.52
N HIS A 253 4.66 9.37 7.85
CA HIS A 253 5.79 9.57 8.78
C HIS A 253 6.10 8.29 9.55
#